data_AF-A0A1I3PN04-F1
#
_entry.id   AF-A0A1I3PN04-F1
#
_cell.length_a   1.000
_cell.length_b   1.000
_cell.length_c   1.000
_cell.angle_alpha   90.00
_cell.angle_beta   90.00
_cell.angle_gamma   90.00
#
_symmetry.space_group_name_H-M   'P 1'
#
loop_
_entity.id
_entity.type
_entity.pdbx_description
1 polymer ?
#
loop_
_entity_poly.entity_id
_entity_poly.type
_entity_poly.pdbx_seq_one_letter_code
_entity_poly.pdbx_strand_id
1 'polypeptide(L)'
;MAAAVAAIVVAVLRLRRSPAVPGDALRTEIAPGSGLGPEVEAVPAPSPQWPPAPILGTPTADDLKRYAVRPYIPRFLAPDSPPRKPLDDLTRRRLTRWGAVAVALCLLVFGTQALENATFSKEPTVTEEATGEIRFGDMSETLIGPCVPGEPDPATVIAGDRVGTLCAEGTSRWSQAEAPFPVDTAPAPDGTATAPDETVPDADCHPVTRAPRVRPLSPRVTRAVNRQWARIERWLKANAPASRRTLRGPARARTIAVAEAQMGLRFPNDLRASLLRHNGAAAVDGTWPFGFLPNGFLGVREIRDTWRMLCGIDDELEDRGEGSDPRTEWWDGRMIPFGSDGSGNHLVVDSVMRDVGETDHEGQMSFTPGGVPIRSHYALLKAVADAMETDGAVGYWKPGVTEGELDWDVVN
;
A
#
# COMPACT_ATOMS: atom_id res chain seq x y z
N MET A 1 0.15 -31.21 -29.26
CA MET A 1 -0.29 -30.22 -28.25
C MET A 1 -0.69 -28.84 -28.78
N ALA A 2 -0.62 -28.55 -30.09
CA ALA A 2 -1.12 -27.28 -30.65
C ALA A 2 -2.66 -27.22 -30.80
N ALA A 3 -3.34 -28.37 -30.90
CA ALA A 3 -4.80 -28.42 -31.05
C ALA A 3 -5.57 -28.15 -29.74
N ALA A 4 -4.98 -28.45 -28.58
CA ALA A 4 -5.61 -28.21 -27.28
C ALA A 4 -5.65 -26.73 -26.90
N VAL A 5 -4.60 -25.97 -27.26
CA VAL A 5 -4.51 -24.53 -26.98
C VAL A 5 -5.47 -23.72 -27.88
N ALA A 6 -5.64 -24.14 -29.14
CA ALA A 6 -6.61 -23.50 -30.04
C ALA A 6 -8.08 -23.71 -29.61
N ALA A 7 -8.40 -24.88 -29.05
CA ALA A 7 -9.75 -25.19 -28.56
C ALA A 7 -10.14 -24.35 -27.33
N ILE A 8 -9.18 -24.08 -26.43
CA ILE A 8 -9.42 -23.26 -25.23
C ILE A 8 -9.62 -21.78 -25.61
N VAL A 9 -8.85 -21.26 -26.57
CA VAL A 9 -9.00 -19.87 -27.03
C VAL A 9 -10.34 -19.65 -27.76
N VAL A 10 -10.81 -20.63 -28.54
CA VAL A 10 -12.13 -20.55 -29.22
C VAL A 10 -13.30 -20.72 -28.22
N ALA A 11 -13.15 -21.55 -27.18
CA ALA A 11 -14.16 -21.70 -26.12
C ALA A 11 -14.31 -20.42 -25.28
N VAL A 12 -13.20 -19.79 -24.90
CA VAL A 12 -13.20 -18.53 -24.13
C VAL A 12 -13.74 -17.36 -24.95
N LEU A 13 -13.53 -17.33 -26.27
CA LEU A 13 -14.08 -16.30 -27.15
C LEU A 13 -15.56 -16.51 -27.52
N ARG A 14 -16.08 -17.74 -27.47
CA ARG A 14 -17.52 -18.03 -27.64
C ARG A 14 -18.33 -17.82 -26.35
N LEU A 15 -17.75 -18.05 -25.16
CA LEU A 15 -18.41 -17.76 -23.88
C LEU A 15 -18.53 -16.25 -23.56
N ARG A 16 -17.74 -15.39 -24.21
CA ARG A 16 -17.84 -13.92 -24.10
C ARG A 16 -18.84 -13.28 -25.05
N ARG A 17 -19.50 -14.06 -25.90
CA ARG A 17 -20.61 -13.60 -26.76
C ARG A 17 -21.86 -14.41 -26.43
N SER A 18 -22.68 -13.88 -25.54
CA SER A 18 -24.08 -14.26 -25.42
C SER A 18 -24.95 -13.00 -25.39
N PRO A 19 -26.19 -13.11 -25.87
CA PRO A 19 -26.86 -12.06 -26.62
C PRO A 19 -27.50 -11.00 -25.73
N ALA A 20 -27.65 -9.80 -26.29
CA ALA A 20 -28.46 -8.74 -25.73
C ALA A 20 -29.89 -9.24 -25.48
N VAL A 21 -30.35 -9.16 -24.22
CA VAL A 21 -31.76 -9.33 -23.87
C VAL A 21 -32.45 -7.98 -24.06
N PRO A 22 -33.52 -7.87 -24.87
CA PRO A 22 -34.23 -6.62 -25.09
C PRO A 22 -34.99 -6.17 -23.84
N GLY A 23 -34.92 -4.88 -23.52
CA GLY A 23 -35.81 -4.24 -22.56
C GLY A 23 -37.16 -3.98 -23.20
N ASP A 24 -38.19 -4.68 -22.74
CA ASP A 24 -39.58 -4.19 -22.56
C ASP A 24 -40.46 -5.38 -22.20
N ALA A 25 -40.85 -5.51 -20.92
CA ALA A 25 -42.09 -6.14 -20.46
C ALA A 25 -42.05 -6.28 -18.93
N LEU A 26 -42.54 -5.26 -18.22
CA LEU A 26 -43.26 -5.44 -16.95
C LEU A 26 -43.94 -4.12 -16.59
N ARG A 27 -45.01 -3.84 -17.32
CA ARG A 27 -46.04 -2.88 -16.94
C ARG A 27 -47.33 -3.67 -16.71
N THR A 28 -47.87 -3.52 -15.51
CA THR A 28 -49.30 -3.64 -15.13
C THR A 28 -50.03 -4.97 -15.34
N GLU A 29 -50.48 -5.59 -14.25
CA GLU A 29 -51.92 -5.76 -13.94
C GLU A 29 -52.11 -6.43 -12.57
N ILE A 30 -52.67 -5.70 -11.61
CA ILE A 30 -53.52 -6.30 -10.56
C ILE A 30 -54.78 -5.44 -10.50
N ALA A 31 -55.87 -6.00 -11.02
CA ALA A 31 -57.23 -5.47 -10.91
C ALA A 31 -57.83 -5.79 -9.51
N PRO A 32 -58.86 -5.05 -9.05
CA PRO A 32 -59.36 -5.14 -7.69
C PRO A 32 -60.43 -6.23 -7.53
N GLY A 33 -60.37 -6.96 -6.42
CA GLY A 33 -61.44 -7.85 -5.96
C GLY A 33 -62.43 -7.10 -5.07
N SER A 34 -63.71 -7.14 -5.45
CA SER A 34 -64.86 -6.66 -4.70
C SER A 34 -65.26 -7.62 -3.58
N GLY A 35 -65.77 -7.11 -2.45
CA GLY A 35 -66.70 -7.87 -1.62
C GLY A 35 -66.77 -7.53 -0.12
N LEU A 36 -67.94 -7.00 0.27
CA LEU A 36 -68.64 -7.12 1.56
C LEU A 36 -68.33 -6.10 2.68
N GLY A 37 -69.31 -5.22 2.96
CA GLY A 37 -69.47 -4.53 4.25
C GLY A 37 -70.31 -5.38 5.24
N PRO A 38 -70.96 -4.80 6.27
CA PRO A 38 -70.95 -3.40 6.73
C PRO A 38 -70.48 -3.28 8.21
N GLU A 39 -70.67 -2.09 8.80
CA GLU A 39 -70.82 -1.80 10.25
C GLU A 39 -69.82 -0.78 10.82
N VAL A 40 -70.36 0.05 11.71
CA VAL A 40 -70.02 1.43 12.03
C VAL A 40 -69.10 1.48 13.25
N GLU A 41 -67.96 2.18 13.20
CA GLU A 41 -67.41 2.87 14.39
C GLU A 41 -66.24 3.83 14.07
N ALA A 42 -66.30 4.98 14.73
CA ALA A 42 -65.24 5.92 15.10
C ALA A 42 -64.10 6.22 14.09
N VAL A 43 -64.10 7.44 13.55
CA VAL A 43 -62.93 8.05 12.89
C VAL A 43 -61.79 8.17 13.92
N PRO A 44 -60.67 7.44 13.79
CA PRO A 44 -59.48 7.72 14.59
C PRO A 44 -58.78 8.93 13.97
N ALA A 45 -58.36 9.88 14.82
CA ALA A 45 -57.47 10.96 14.40
C ALA A 45 -56.21 10.37 13.71
N PRO A 46 -55.71 10.97 12.61
CA PRO A 46 -54.54 10.45 11.92
C PRO A 46 -53.33 10.53 12.85
N SER A 47 -52.73 9.36 13.11
CA SER A 47 -51.46 9.23 13.81
C SER A 47 -50.38 10.03 13.07
N PRO A 48 -49.54 10.82 13.78
CA PRO A 48 -48.47 11.58 13.14
C PRO A 48 -47.45 10.62 12.50
N GLN A 49 -47.23 10.79 11.19
CA GLN A 49 -46.22 10.07 10.43
C GLN A 49 -44.83 10.36 11.01
N TRP A 50 -44.17 9.30 11.45
CA TRP A 50 -42.76 9.30 11.84
C TRP A 50 -41.90 8.89 10.62
N PRO A 51 -40.74 9.50 10.39
CA PRO A 51 -40.06 10.55 11.18
C PRO A 51 -40.66 11.96 10.99
N PRO A 52 -40.44 12.88 11.95
CA PRO A 52 -40.86 14.27 11.80
C PRO A 52 -40.25 14.88 10.53
N ALA A 53 -41.04 15.71 9.83
CA ALA A 53 -40.57 16.45 8.67
C ALA A 53 -39.23 17.14 9.01
N PRO A 54 -38.19 17.02 8.16
CA PRO A 54 -36.92 17.68 8.40
C PRO A 54 -37.15 19.18 8.64
N ILE A 55 -36.46 19.75 9.64
CA ILE A 55 -36.54 21.17 10.02
C ILE A 55 -36.27 22.11 8.82
N LEU A 56 -35.66 21.59 7.75
CA LEU A 56 -35.31 22.32 6.53
C LEU A 56 -36.30 22.18 5.36
N GLY A 57 -37.47 21.58 5.58
CA GLY A 57 -38.47 21.37 4.53
C GLY A 57 -38.08 20.27 3.53
N THR A 58 -39.04 19.86 2.69
CA THR A 58 -38.76 18.92 1.59
C THR A 58 -37.99 19.66 0.48
N PRO A 59 -36.87 19.12 -0.02
CA PRO A 59 -36.11 19.75 -1.10
C PRO A 59 -37.00 20.05 -2.29
N THR A 60 -36.96 21.28 -2.79
CA THR A 60 -37.70 21.65 -4.00
C THR A 60 -37.08 20.98 -5.23
N ALA A 61 -37.83 20.89 -6.32
CA ALA A 61 -37.31 20.36 -7.59
C ALA A 61 -36.07 21.14 -8.07
N ASP A 62 -35.94 22.42 -7.71
CA ASP A 62 -34.79 23.26 -8.06
C ASP A 62 -33.60 23.08 -7.10
N ASP A 63 -33.82 22.59 -5.87
CA ASP A 63 -32.73 22.15 -4.99
C ASP A 63 -32.13 20.83 -5.51
N LEU A 64 -32.98 19.90 -5.93
CA LEU A 64 -32.52 18.64 -6.53
C LEU A 64 -31.73 18.85 -7.82
N LYS A 65 -32.09 19.86 -8.64
CA LYS A 65 -31.29 20.23 -9.82
C LYS A 65 -29.95 20.85 -9.46
N ARG A 66 -29.87 21.63 -8.37
CA ARG A 66 -28.61 22.25 -7.91
C ARG A 66 -27.59 21.22 -7.40
N TYR A 67 -28.05 20.10 -6.85
CA TYR A 67 -27.19 19.03 -6.32
C TYR A 67 -27.10 17.78 -7.20
N ALA A 68 -27.73 17.79 -8.37
CA ALA A 68 -27.57 16.72 -9.35
C ALA A 68 -26.15 16.76 -9.94
N VAL A 69 -25.27 15.90 -9.43
CA VAL A 69 -23.93 15.67 -10.00
C VAL A 69 -24.12 15.09 -11.40
N ARG A 70 -23.55 15.75 -12.42
CA ARG A 70 -23.50 15.20 -13.78
C ARG A 70 -22.83 13.81 -13.72
N PRO A 71 -23.42 12.76 -14.30
CA PRO A 71 -22.76 11.47 -14.38
C PRO A 71 -21.46 11.63 -15.16
N TYR A 72 -20.33 11.37 -14.50
CA TYR A 72 -19.04 11.27 -15.15
C TYR A 72 -19.05 10.00 -16.01
N ILE A 73 -19.14 10.18 -17.33
CA ILE A 73 -18.92 9.10 -18.29
C ILE A 73 -17.42 9.11 -18.61
N PRO A 74 -16.68 8.04 -18.25
CA PRO A 74 -15.28 7.92 -18.61
C PRO A 74 -15.08 8.07 -20.12
N ARG A 75 -14.05 8.81 -20.54
CA ARG A 75 -13.82 9.21 -21.94
C ARG A 75 -13.73 8.05 -22.94
N PHE A 76 -13.45 6.83 -22.46
CA PHE A 76 -13.42 5.60 -23.26
C PHE A 76 -14.80 4.97 -23.53
N LEU A 77 -15.85 5.43 -22.85
CA LEU A 77 -17.26 5.06 -23.06
C LEU A 77 -18.04 6.15 -23.82
N ALA A 78 -17.39 7.25 -24.20
CA ALA A 78 -18.01 8.30 -25.01
C ALA A 78 -18.12 7.83 -26.48
N PRO A 79 -19.32 7.92 -27.10
CA PRO A 79 -19.58 7.38 -28.44
C PRO A 79 -18.80 8.05 -29.59
N ASP A 80 -18.12 9.16 -29.33
CA ASP A 80 -17.43 9.97 -30.35
C ASP A 80 -15.91 10.02 -30.17
N SER A 81 -15.27 8.87 -29.92
CA SER A 81 -13.81 8.78 -30.06
C SER A 81 -13.44 8.57 -31.53
N PRO A 82 -12.69 9.48 -32.18
CA PRO A 82 -12.26 9.27 -33.56
C PRO A 82 -11.35 8.02 -33.65
N PRO A 83 -11.41 7.25 -34.74
CA PRO A 83 -10.60 6.04 -34.90
C PRO A 83 -9.12 6.39 -34.78
N ARG A 84 -8.40 5.65 -33.93
CA ARG A 84 -6.96 5.82 -33.73
C ARG A 84 -6.25 5.68 -35.08
N LYS A 85 -5.36 6.64 -35.38
CA LYS A 85 -4.55 6.64 -36.59
C LYS A 85 -3.72 5.35 -36.64
N PRO A 86 -3.68 4.61 -37.76
CA PRO A 86 -2.90 3.39 -37.85
C PRO A 86 -1.42 3.70 -37.61
N LEU A 87 -0.75 2.82 -36.85
CA LEU A 87 0.69 2.90 -36.60
C LEU A 87 1.45 2.95 -37.92
N ASP A 88 2.47 3.81 -37.98
CA ASP A 88 3.39 3.91 -39.10
C ASP A 88 4.03 2.54 -39.42
N ASP A 89 4.26 2.27 -40.70
CA ASP A 89 4.79 0.99 -41.19
C ASP A 89 6.19 0.66 -40.62
N LEU A 90 7.03 1.66 -40.32
CA LEU A 90 8.33 1.47 -39.68
C LEU A 90 8.16 1.03 -38.23
N THR A 91 7.24 1.66 -37.50
CA THR A 91 6.88 1.28 -36.13
C THR A 91 6.29 -0.14 -36.10
N ARG A 92 5.43 -0.49 -37.05
CA ARG A 92 4.87 -1.84 -37.19
C ARG A 92 5.96 -2.88 -37.45
N ARG A 93 6.90 -2.60 -38.35
CA ARG A 93 8.03 -3.50 -38.67
C ARG A 93 9.01 -3.65 -37.51
N ARG A 94 9.21 -2.62 -36.70
CA ARG A 94 10.02 -2.72 -35.47
C ARG A 94 9.31 -3.60 -34.44
N LEU A 95 8.02 -3.39 -34.20
CA LEU A 95 7.24 -4.19 -33.26
C LEU A 95 7.16 -5.67 -33.67
N THR A 96 7.01 -5.97 -34.96
CA THR A 96 7.01 -7.37 -35.43
C THR A 96 8.39 -8.02 -35.31
N ARG A 97 9.47 -7.28 -35.53
CA ARG A 97 10.85 -7.77 -35.32
C ARG A 97 11.12 -8.07 -33.85
N TRP A 98 10.78 -7.14 -32.96
CA TRP A 98 10.95 -7.33 -31.52
C TRP A 98 10.03 -8.43 -30.98
N GLY A 99 8.80 -8.54 -31.48
CA GLY A 99 7.90 -9.66 -31.16
C GLY A 99 8.45 -11.02 -31.62
N ALA A 100 9.04 -11.09 -32.81
CA ALA A 100 9.68 -12.33 -33.30
C ALA A 100 10.91 -12.71 -32.46
N VAL A 101 11.70 -11.72 -32.03
CA VAL A 101 12.84 -11.94 -31.12
C VAL A 101 12.37 -12.46 -29.77
N ALA A 102 11.33 -11.85 -29.18
CA ALA A 102 10.76 -12.30 -27.91
C ALA A 102 10.23 -13.74 -27.99
N VAL A 103 9.51 -14.09 -29.07
CA VAL A 103 9.02 -15.46 -29.28
C VAL A 103 10.17 -16.45 -29.44
N ALA A 104 11.23 -16.10 -30.18
CA ALA A 104 12.41 -16.94 -30.31
C ALA A 104 13.13 -17.17 -28.98
N LEU A 105 13.22 -16.13 -28.14
CA LEU A 105 13.78 -16.21 -26.78
C LEU A 105 12.95 -17.13 -25.89
N CYS A 106 11.62 -17.00 -25.90
CA CYS A 106 10.74 -17.90 -25.16
C CYS A 106 10.90 -19.35 -25.63
N LEU A 107 10.98 -19.61 -26.94
CA LEU A 107 11.18 -20.96 -27.47
C LEU A 107 12.55 -21.54 -27.07
N LEU A 108 13.59 -20.71 -26.99
CA LEU A 108 14.90 -21.12 -26.48
C LEU A 108 14.82 -21.54 -25.01
N VAL A 109 14.21 -20.71 -24.16
CA VAL A 109 14.07 -20.99 -22.71
C VAL A 109 13.22 -22.24 -22.45
N PHE A 110 12.08 -22.38 -23.13
CA PHE A 110 11.26 -23.60 -23.02
C PHE A 110 11.98 -24.82 -23.60
N GLY A 111 12.78 -24.65 -24.64
CA GLY A 111 13.60 -25.70 -25.23
C GLY A 111 14.69 -26.20 -24.26
N THR A 112 15.37 -25.29 -23.55
CA THR A 112 16.38 -25.65 -22.55
C THR A 112 15.76 -26.36 -21.35
N GLN A 113 14.61 -25.88 -20.85
CA GLN A 113 13.89 -26.55 -19.75
C GLN A 113 13.39 -27.95 -20.13
N ALA A 114 12.89 -28.13 -21.35
CA ALA A 114 12.47 -29.43 -21.84
C ALA A 114 13.65 -30.40 -22.01
N LEU A 115 14.80 -29.90 -22.46
CA LEU A 115 16.03 -30.68 -22.59
C LEU A 115 16.55 -31.12 -21.22
N GLU A 116 16.61 -30.21 -20.24
CA GLU A 116 17.04 -30.52 -18.86
C GLU A 116 16.16 -31.60 -18.22
N ASN A 117 14.83 -31.48 -18.35
CA ASN A 117 13.92 -32.52 -17.84
C ASN A 117 14.10 -33.86 -18.55
N ALA A 118 14.40 -33.87 -19.85
CA ALA A 118 14.62 -35.10 -20.61
C ALA A 118 15.96 -35.77 -20.28
N THR A 119 17.02 -35.00 -20.01
CA THR A 119 18.36 -35.54 -19.73
C THR A 119 18.62 -35.84 -18.26
N PHE A 120 17.94 -35.15 -17.34
CA PHE A 120 18.15 -35.28 -15.88
C PHE A 120 16.92 -35.80 -15.12
N SER A 121 16.07 -36.59 -15.77
CA SER A 121 15.06 -37.38 -15.05
C SER A 121 15.77 -38.49 -14.25
N LYS A 122 15.98 -38.23 -12.96
CA LYS A 122 16.47 -39.23 -12.00
C LYS A 122 15.34 -40.24 -11.74
N GLU A 123 15.52 -41.49 -12.16
CA GLU A 123 14.56 -42.55 -11.83
C GLU A 123 14.50 -42.76 -10.31
N PRO A 124 13.29 -42.92 -9.72
CA PRO A 124 13.16 -43.24 -8.31
C PRO A 124 13.44 -44.73 -8.10
N THR A 125 14.63 -45.06 -7.61
CA THR A 125 14.92 -46.39 -7.07
C THR A 125 14.17 -46.60 -5.75
N VAL A 126 13.17 -47.48 -5.78
CA VAL A 126 12.57 -48.14 -4.62
C VAL A 126 13.35 -49.44 -4.36
N THR A 127 13.79 -49.65 -3.12
CA THR A 127 14.11 -50.95 -2.46
C THR A 127 14.49 -50.60 -1.00
N GLU A 128 13.57 -50.76 -0.05
CA GLU A 128 13.39 -51.91 0.86
C GLU A 128 14.62 -52.33 1.70
N GLU A 129 14.38 -52.25 3.02
CA GLU A 129 15.00 -52.91 4.20
C GLU A 129 16.39 -53.57 4.11
N ALA A 130 17.30 -53.13 4.98
CA ALA A 130 18.13 -54.04 5.77
C ALA A 130 18.68 -53.35 7.03
N THR A 131 18.49 -54.05 8.14
CA THR A 131 19.04 -53.86 9.49
C THR A 131 20.57 -53.82 9.51
N GLY A 132 21.18 -53.07 10.45
CA GLY A 132 22.62 -53.14 10.66
C GLY A 132 23.15 -52.14 11.70
N GLU A 133 23.66 -52.70 12.78
CA GLU A 133 24.09 -52.08 14.04
C GLU A 133 25.60 -51.72 14.01
N ILE A 134 26.03 -50.80 14.89
CA ILE A 134 27.39 -50.63 15.48
C ILE A 134 28.52 -49.91 14.67
N ARG A 135 28.79 -48.65 15.08
CA ARG A 135 29.97 -48.12 15.82
C ARG A 135 31.43 -48.30 15.31
N PHE A 136 32.20 -47.20 15.50
CA PHE A 136 33.67 -47.04 15.45
C PHE A 136 34.33 -47.34 14.09
N GLY A 137 35.24 -46.56 13.53
CA GLY A 137 36.03 -45.41 13.96
C GLY A 137 37.17 -45.25 12.94
N ASP A 138 37.94 -44.18 13.10
CA ASP A 138 39.34 -44.02 12.68
C ASP A 138 39.67 -43.06 11.51
N MET A 139 40.24 -41.92 11.94
CA MET A 139 41.40 -41.17 11.42
C MET A 139 41.33 -40.42 10.08
N SER A 140 41.84 -39.18 9.93
CA SER A 140 42.90 -38.48 10.69
C SER A 140 42.83 -36.94 10.56
N GLU A 141 43.26 -36.26 11.62
CA GLU A 141 43.80 -34.89 11.64
C GLU A 141 45.14 -34.77 10.89
N THR A 142 45.57 -33.51 10.67
CA THR A 142 46.85 -32.94 10.18
C THR A 142 46.75 -32.35 8.77
N LEU A 143 47.16 -31.12 8.46
CA LEU A 143 48.22 -30.28 9.02
C LEU A 143 47.89 -28.77 8.93
N ILE A 144 48.26 -28.05 9.98
CA ILE A 144 48.50 -26.60 10.03
C ILE A 144 49.97 -26.33 9.68
N GLY A 145 50.19 -25.25 8.90
CA GLY A 145 51.35 -24.35 9.01
C GLY A 145 52.24 -24.22 7.76
N PRO A 146 53.12 -23.19 7.68
CA PRO A 146 53.01 -21.83 8.27
C PRO A 146 53.66 -20.68 7.42
N CYS A 147 53.34 -19.42 7.82
CA CYS A 147 54.11 -18.14 7.82
C CYS A 147 54.74 -17.58 6.50
N VAL A 148 54.97 -16.27 6.27
CA VAL A 148 55.37 -15.12 7.12
C VAL A 148 55.00 -13.78 6.43
N PRO A 149 54.59 -12.73 7.18
CA PRO A 149 54.53 -11.33 6.75
C PRO A 149 55.85 -10.57 7.02
N GLY A 150 56.27 -9.70 6.10
CA GLY A 150 57.46 -8.85 6.25
C GLY A 150 57.17 -7.53 6.96
N GLU A 151 57.97 -7.24 8.00
CA GLU A 151 57.97 -6.02 8.83
C GLU A 151 59.18 -5.10 8.48
N PRO A 152 59.35 -3.90 9.10
CA PRO A 152 59.70 -2.64 8.43
C PRO A 152 61.12 -2.13 8.75
N ASP A 153 61.55 -1.03 8.14
CA ASP A 153 62.49 -0.08 8.77
C ASP A 153 62.60 1.29 8.02
N PRO A 154 63.27 2.34 8.54
CA PRO A 154 62.59 3.52 9.09
C PRO A 154 63.13 4.87 8.53
N ALA A 155 62.69 5.96 9.16
CA ALA A 155 63.18 7.36 9.07
C ALA A 155 62.41 8.30 8.13
N THR A 156 61.61 9.22 8.70
CA THR A 156 62.02 10.60 8.99
C THR A 156 60.80 11.40 9.48
N VAL A 157 60.89 11.97 10.68
CA VAL A 157 60.00 13.02 11.20
C VAL A 157 60.57 14.36 10.76
N ILE A 158 59.73 15.32 10.32
CA ILE A 158 59.68 16.74 10.75
C ILE A 158 58.81 17.61 9.82
N ALA A 159 57.96 18.40 10.49
CA ALA A 159 57.39 19.72 10.17
C ALA A 159 56.62 19.97 8.87
N GLY A 160 55.55 20.77 9.01
CA GLY A 160 54.78 21.32 7.91
C GLY A 160 55.30 22.66 7.43
N ASP A 161 54.80 23.11 6.28
CA ASP A 161 54.33 24.48 6.07
C ASP A 161 53.54 24.55 4.74
N ARG A 162 52.73 25.60 4.63
CA ARG A 162 51.87 25.97 3.51
C ARG A 162 52.65 26.35 2.24
N VAL A 163 52.16 25.93 1.08
CA VAL A 163 52.08 26.66 -0.21
C VAL A 163 50.93 25.98 -0.98
N GLY A 164 49.86 26.58 -1.51
CA GLY A 164 49.70 27.86 -2.21
C GLY A 164 49.49 27.60 -3.71
N THR A 165 48.50 28.28 -4.34
CA THR A 165 48.13 28.36 -5.78
C THR A 165 46.95 27.45 -6.20
N LEU A 166 45.69 27.91 -6.33
CA LEU A 166 45.04 28.90 -7.23
C LEU A 166 44.86 28.45 -8.70
N CYS A 167 43.58 28.38 -9.11
CA CYS A 167 42.94 28.79 -10.38
C CYS A 167 41.42 28.45 -10.25
N ALA A 168 40.55 29.37 -9.77
CA ALA A 168 39.77 30.38 -10.53
C ALA A 168 38.90 29.75 -11.65
N GLU A 169 37.58 29.60 -11.44
CA GLU A 169 36.46 30.57 -11.63
C GLU A 169 35.90 30.63 -13.07
N GLY A 170 34.58 30.48 -13.17
CA GLY A 170 33.76 30.67 -14.36
C GLY A 170 32.31 30.93 -13.97
N THR A 171 32.00 32.19 -13.71
CA THR A 171 30.70 32.75 -13.33
C THR A 171 29.68 32.75 -14.47
N SER A 172 28.39 32.64 -14.16
CA SER A 172 27.39 33.55 -14.75
C SER A 172 26.20 33.77 -13.81
N ARG A 173 25.73 35.02 -13.82
CA ARG A 173 24.85 35.71 -12.88
C ARG A 173 23.67 36.22 -13.69
N TRP A 174 22.45 36.08 -13.19
CA TRP A 174 21.35 37.00 -13.52
C TRP A 174 20.64 37.41 -12.23
N SER A 175 20.45 38.72 -12.10
CA SER A 175 20.05 39.44 -10.90
C SER A 175 18.58 39.87 -10.90
N GLN A 176 18.09 40.05 -9.68
CA GLN A 176 16.84 40.61 -9.14
C GLN A 176 16.13 41.74 -9.91
N ALA A 177 14.82 41.87 -9.63
CA ALA A 177 14.14 43.16 -9.49
C ALA A 177 13.01 43.09 -8.43
N GLU A 178 12.84 44.18 -7.69
CA GLU A 178 12.07 44.40 -6.45
C GLU A 178 10.56 44.74 -6.64
N ALA A 179 9.84 44.71 -5.51
CA ALA A 179 8.42 45.06 -5.31
C ALA A 179 8.12 46.58 -5.26
N PRO A 180 6.83 47.00 -5.18
CA PRO A 180 6.37 47.75 -3.98
C PRO A 180 4.89 47.52 -3.53
N PHE A 181 4.62 47.79 -2.23
CA PHE A 181 3.38 47.68 -1.41
C PHE A 181 2.40 48.88 -1.57
N PRO A 182 1.32 49.14 -0.76
CA PRO A 182 0.47 48.37 0.21
C PRO A 182 -1.08 48.59 0.03
N VAL A 183 -1.96 48.00 0.87
CA VAL A 183 -3.04 48.65 1.69
C VAL A 183 -3.98 47.61 2.36
N ASP A 184 -4.24 47.87 3.64
CA ASP A 184 -5.13 47.20 4.62
C ASP A 184 -6.63 47.44 4.36
N THR A 185 -7.50 46.44 4.59
CA THR A 185 -8.75 46.54 5.40
C THR A 185 -9.51 45.20 5.44
N ALA A 186 -9.68 44.63 6.63
CA ALA A 186 -10.58 43.49 6.89
C ALA A 186 -12.07 43.94 6.87
N PRO A 187 -13.05 43.03 6.70
CA PRO A 187 -13.42 42.09 7.77
C PRO A 187 -13.73 40.64 7.32
N ALA A 188 -13.49 39.70 8.24
CA ALA A 188 -13.98 38.31 8.25
C ALA A 188 -15.53 38.24 8.23
N PRO A 189 -16.20 37.09 7.98
CA PRO A 189 -15.73 35.71 8.15
C PRO A 189 -16.11 34.74 7.01
N ASP A 190 -15.40 33.62 6.91
CA ASP A 190 -15.99 32.28 6.75
C ASP A 190 -15.01 31.28 6.13
N GLY A 191 -15.13 30.04 6.63
CA GLY A 191 -14.17 28.97 6.50
C GLY A 191 -13.71 28.73 5.07
N THR A 192 -12.41 28.87 4.87
CA THR A 192 -11.73 28.31 3.71
C THR A 192 -10.70 27.32 4.20
N ALA A 193 -10.96 26.06 3.85
CA ALA A 193 -10.01 24.97 3.89
C ALA A 193 -8.68 25.46 3.31
N THR A 194 -7.61 25.32 4.09
CA THR A 194 -6.25 25.48 3.58
C THR A 194 -6.13 24.60 2.34
N ALA A 195 -5.86 25.24 1.19
CA ALA A 195 -5.40 24.58 -0.02
C ALA A 195 -4.25 23.61 0.33
N PRO A 196 -4.03 22.52 -0.42
CA PRO A 196 -2.84 21.70 -0.21
C PRO A 196 -1.60 22.59 -0.34
N ASP A 197 -0.99 22.82 0.81
CA ASP A 197 0.33 23.41 1.00
C ASP A 197 1.31 22.70 0.04
N GLU A 198 2.05 23.51 -0.72
CA GLU A 198 3.19 23.20 -1.61
C GLU A 198 3.38 21.74 -2.00
N THR A 199 3.40 21.44 -3.32
CA THR A 199 3.85 20.15 -3.86
C THR A 199 5.05 19.64 -3.06
N VAL A 200 4.80 18.72 -2.14
CA VAL A 200 5.85 18.08 -1.36
C VAL A 200 6.69 17.39 -2.42
N PRO A 201 7.95 17.79 -2.62
CA PRO A 201 8.80 17.13 -3.59
C PRO A 201 8.77 15.64 -3.26
N ASP A 202 8.73 14.81 -4.29
CA ASP A 202 8.99 13.40 -4.10
C ASP A 202 10.27 13.29 -3.27
N ALA A 203 10.20 12.57 -2.16
CA ALA A 203 11.34 12.52 -1.27
C ALA A 203 12.49 11.78 -1.93
N ASP A 204 12.16 10.93 -2.92
CA ASP A 204 12.99 9.91 -3.50
C ASP A 204 13.72 9.13 -2.39
N CYS A 205 14.68 8.29 -2.76
CA CYS A 205 15.53 7.62 -1.78
C CYS A 205 16.70 8.49 -1.27
N HIS A 206 16.71 9.77 -1.63
CA HIS A 206 17.80 10.70 -1.34
C HIS A 206 17.32 12.03 -0.71
N PRO A 207 16.71 11.99 0.48
CA PRO A 207 16.16 13.17 1.11
C PRO A 207 17.26 14.13 1.57
N VAL A 208 17.01 15.43 1.40
CA VAL A 208 17.88 16.45 1.99
C VAL A 208 17.80 16.40 3.51
N THR A 209 18.94 16.30 4.17
CA THR A 209 19.01 16.24 5.64
C THR A 209 18.46 17.53 6.26
N ARG A 210 17.47 17.40 7.14
CA ARG A 210 16.84 18.51 7.85
C ARG A 210 16.96 18.34 9.36
N ALA A 211 16.92 19.46 10.10
CA ALA A 211 16.86 19.41 11.56
C ALA A 211 15.50 18.83 12.01
N PRO A 212 15.46 17.86 12.94
CA PRO A 212 14.22 17.29 13.43
C PRO A 212 13.33 18.34 14.12
N ARG A 213 12.06 18.45 13.71
CA ARG A 213 11.08 19.40 14.27
C ARG A 213 9.85 18.67 14.78
N VAL A 214 9.55 18.82 16.08
CA VAL A 214 8.32 18.27 16.65
C VAL A 214 7.15 19.16 16.23
N ARG A 215 6.14 18.53 15.63
CA ARG A 215 4.94 19.21 15.16
C ARG A 215 3.76 19.01 16.13
N PRO A 216 2.94 20.02 16.43
CA PRO A 216 1.71 19.75 17.18
C PRO A 216 0.74 18.90 16.34
N LEU A 217 -0.04 18.02 17.00
CA LEU A 217 -1.19 17.35 16.37
C LEU A 217 -2.47 18.04 16.81
N SER A 218 -3.46 18.12 15.91
CA SER A 218 -4.75 18.65 16.30
C SER A 218 -5.41 17.73 17.35
N PRO A 219 -6.03 18.31 18.40
CA PRO A 219 -6.74 17.51 19.39
C PRO A 219 -7.88 16.67 18.77
N ARG A 220 -8.49 17.16 17.69
CA ARG A 220 -9.54 16.44 16.95
C ARG A 220 -9.03 15.13 16.35
N VAL A 221 -7.91 15.15 15.64
CA VAL A 221 -7.31 13.94 15.05
C VAL A 221 -6.88 12.97 16.13
N THR A 222 -6.22 13.48 17.18
CA THR A 222 -5.76 12.67 18.32
C THR A 222 -6.93 11.93 18.98
N ARG A 223 -8.05 12.63 19.26
CA ARG A 223 -9.26 11.99 19.83
C ARG A 223 -9.90 10.98 18.90
N ALA A 224 -9.94 11.25 17.59
CA ALA A 224 -10.51 10.33 16.62
C ALA A 224 -9.73 9.01 16.57
N VAL A 225 -8.40 9.09 16.42
CA VAL A 225 -7.52 7.91 16.38
C VAL A 225 -7.56 7.13 17.69
N ASN A 226 -7.48 7.82 18.84
CA ASN A 226 -7.57 7.17 20.15
C ASN A 226 -8.89 6.44 20.40
N ARG A 227 -9.99 6.91 19.78
CA ARG A 227 -11.28 6.21 19.87
C ARG A 227 -11.25 4.86 19.17
N GLN A 228 -10.65 4.78 17.98
CA GLN A 228 -10.55 3.51 17.24
C GLN A 228 -9.59 2.55 17.95
N TRP A 229 -8.45 3.04 18.42
CA TRP A 229 -7.57 2.21 19.25
C TRP A 229 -8.23 1.70 20.51
N ALA A 230 -9.03 2.51 21.20
CA ALA A 230 -9.73 2.03 22.40
C ALA A 230 -10.73 0.90 22.08
N ARG A 231 -11.31 0.87 20.88
CA ARG A 231 -12.16 -0.24 20.40
C ARG A 231 -11.32 -1.50 20.19
N ILE A 232 -10.24 -1.39 19.42
CA ILE A 232 -9.28 -2.47 19.16
C ILE A 232 -8.73 -3.04 20.47
N GLU A 233 -8.21 -2.20 21.36
CA GLU A 233 -7.65 -2.64 22.65
C GLU A 233 -8.66 -3.36 23.54
N ARG A 234 -9.93 -2.90 23.57
CA ARG A 234 -10.99 -3.58 24.34
C ARG A 234 -11.29 -4.95 23.75
N TRP A 235 -11.37 -5.04 22.42
CA TRP A 235 -11.60 -6.30 21.74
C TRP A 235 -10.42 -7.26 21.96
N LEU A 236 -9.18 -6.81 21.79
CA LEU A 236 -7.99 -7.61 22.04
C LEU A 236 -7.91 -8.08 23.49
N LYS A 237 -8.25 -7.22 24.46
CA LYS A 237 -8.27 -7.62 25.88
C LYS A 237 -9.24 -8.77 26.15
N ALA A 238 -10.39 -8.79 25.46
CA ALA A 238 -11.43 -9.79 25.67
C ALA A 238 -11.18 -11.08 24.89
N ASN A 239 -10.67 -10.97 23.65
CA ASN A 239 -10.63 -12.08 22.71
C ASN A 239 -9.21 -12.54 22.39
N ALA A 240 -8.25 -11.62 22.23
CA ALA A 240 -6.88 -11.93 21.83
C ALA A 240 -5.83 -11.33 22.80
N PRO A 241 -5.80 -11.78 24.08
CA PRO A 241 -4.94 -11.20 25.10
C PRO A 241 -3.44 -11.39 24.84
N ALA A 242 -3.03 -12.43 24.11
CA ALA A 242 -1.64 -12.61 23.72
C ALA A 242 -1.20 -11.50 22.74
N SER A 243 -1.99 -11.24 21.68
CA SER A 243 -1.74 -10.10 20.78
C SER A 243 -1.90 -8.74 21.48
N ARG A 244 -2.74 -8.63 22.52
CA ARG A 244 -2.78 -7.38 23.30
C ARG A 244 -1.44 -7.06 23.96
N ARG A 245 -0.70 -8.07 24.41
CA ARG A 245 0.59 -7.93 25.12
C ARG A 245 1.73 -7.49 24.20
N THR A 246 1.62 -7.75 22.90
CA THR A 246 2.65 -7.35 21.93
C THR A 246 2.65 -5.86 21.63
N LEU A 247 1.53 -5.17 21.84
CA LEU A 247 1.43 -3.71 21.65
C LEU A 247 2.37 -2.95 22.59
N ARG A 248 3.26 -2.15 22.01
CA ARG A 248 4.18 -1.31 22.78
C ARG A 248 3.50 -0.05 23.32
N GLY A 249 4.14 0.59 24.29
CA GLY A 249 3.73 1.91 24.77
C GLY A 249 3.91 3.03 23.72
N PRO A 250 3.49 4.26 24.06
CA PRO A 250 3.60 5.44 23.20
C PRO A 250 5.00 5.71 22.65
N ALA A 251 5.09 6.12 21.38
CA ALA A 251 6.32 6.68 20.85
C ALA A 251 6.58 8.07 21.43
N ARG A 252 7.86 8.46 21.54
CA ARG A 252 8.23 9.84 21.88
C ARG A 252 8.07 10.73 20.64
N ALA A 253 7.44 11.89 20.80
CA ALA A 253 7.26 12.86 19.71
C ALA A 253 8.58 13.28 19.04
N ARG A 254 9.67 13.35 19.82
CA ARG A 254 11.03 13.62 19.29
C ARG A 254 11.55 12.50 18.40
N THR A 255 11.25 11.24 18.72
CA THR A 255 11.67 10.09 17.90
C THR A 255 10.99 10.11 16.55
N ILE A 256 9.69 10.46 16.50
CA ILE A 256 8.96 10.65 15.24
C ILE A 256 9.59 11.78 14.42
N ALA A 257 9.86 12.93 15.06
CA ALA A 257 10.47 14.06 14.36
C ALA A 257 11.86 13.72 13.78
N VAL A 258 12.63 12.86 14.45
CA VAL A 258 13.93 12.38 13.95
C VAL A 258 13.74 11.46 12.75
N ALA A 259 12.77 10.54 12.79
CA ALA A 259 12.46 9.69 11.64
C ALA A 259 11.97 10.50 10.44
N GLU A 260 10.99 11.40 10.63
CA GLU A 260 10.51 12.35 9.60
C GLU A 260 11.68 13.12 8.96
N ALA A 261 12.61 13.62 9.77
CA ALA A 261 13.77 14.35 9.25
C ALA A 261 14.81 13.48 8.53
N GLN A 262 14.99 12.23 8.96
CA GLN A 262 15.93 11.28 8.35
C GLN A 262 15.40 10.70 7.03
N MET A 263 14.08 10.57 6.90
CA MET A 263 13.42 10.09 5.69
C MET A 263 13.09 11.24 4.73
N GLY A 264 13.20 12.50 5.17
CA GLY A 264 12.70 13.66 4.40
C GLY A 264 11.18 13.76 4.30
N LEU A 265 10.44 12.83 4.91
CA LEU A 265 9.00 12.69 4.83
C LEU A 265 8.28 13.33 6.01
N ARG A 266 7.01 13.66 5.79
CA ARG A 266 6.09 14.01 6.87
C ARG A 266 5.12 12.86 7.08
N PHE A 267 5.06 12.35 8.31
CA PHE A 267 4.10 11.31 8.63
C PHE A 267 2.69 11.92 8.66
N PRO A 268 1.72 11.29 7.98
CA PRO A 268 0.32 11.69 8.06
C PRO A 268 -0.14 11.80 9.52
N ASN A 269 -1.01 12.77 9.79
CA ASN A 269 -1.39 13.16 11.16
C ASN A 269 -1.98 12.00 11.97
N ASP A 270 -2.71 11.13 11.30
CA ASP A 270 -3.37 9.96 11.83
C ASP A 270 -2.40 8.81 12.11
N LEU A 271 -1.47 8.50 11.20
CA LEU A 271 -0.37 7.56 11.47
C LEU A 271 0.48 8.05 12.65
N ARG A 272 0.82 9.34 12.66
CA ARG A 272 1.55 9.96 13.76
C ARG A 272 0.80 9.91 15.09
N ALA A 273 -0.52 10.15 15.09
CA ALA A 273 -1.36 9.99 16.28
C ALA A 273 -1.40 8.52 16.76
N SER A 274 -1.41 7.57 15.83
CA SER A 274 -1.36 6.14 16.11
C SER A 274 -0.05 5.75 16.79
N LEU A 275 1.08 6.22 16.26
CA LEU A 275 2.42 5.96 16.82
C LEU A 275 2.61 6.60 18.20
N LEU A 276 2.01 7.78 18.43
CA LEU A 276 1.97 8.42 19.75
C LEU A 276 1.09 7.67 20.77
N ARG A 277 0.30 6.69 20.33
CA ARG A 277 -0.43 5.78 21.22
C ARG A 277 0.33 4.47 21.42
N HIS A 278 0.75 3.84 20.32
CA HIS A 278 1.54 2.62 20.30
C HIS A 278 2.71 2.76 19.35
N ASN A 279 3.93 2.61 19.85
CA ASN A 279 5.14 2.58 19.05
C ASN A 279 5.33 1.23 18.34
N GLY A 280 4.33 0.82 17.56
CA GLY A 280 4.27 -0.50 16.97
C GLY A 280 3.95 -1.61 17.98
N ALA A 281 4.23 -2.83 17.58
CA ALA A 281 4.17 -4.04 18.38
C ALA A 281 5.52 -4.78 18.33
N ALA A 282 5.76 -5.65 19.30
CA ALA A 282 6.91 -6.57 19.32
C ALA A 282 6.45 -7.98 19.61
N ALA A 283 7.14 -8.98 19.07
CA ALA A 283 6.89 -10.36 19.46
C ALA A 283 7.15 -10.53 20.96
N VAL A 284 6.30 -11.30 21.64
CA VAL A 284 6.39 -11.60 23.07
C VAL A 284 6.05 -13.07 23.25
N ASP A 285 6.95 -13.84 23.87
CA ASP A 285 6.76 -15.27 24.16
C ASP A 285 6.31 -16.12 22.96
N GLY A 286 6.85 -15.83 21.77
CA GLY A 286 6.51 -16.54 20.53
C GLY A 286 5.28 -15.98 19.79
N THR A 287 4.47 -15.14 20.44
CA THR A 287 3.32 -14.48 19.80
C THR A 287 3.78 -13.46 18.77
N TRP A 288 3.22 -13.54 17.56
CA TRP A 288 3.48 -12.59 16.48
C TRP A 288 3.06 -11.16 16.87
N PRO A 289 3.80 -10.09 16.47
CA PRO A 289 3.42 -8.73 16.77
C PRO A 289 2.01 -8.41 16.27
N PHE A 290 1.20 -7.73 17.09
CA PHE A 290 -0.10 -7.21 16.64
C PHE A 290 0.08 -6.40 15.36
N GLY A 291 -0.81 -6.64 14.40
CA GLY A 291 -0.74 -6.07 13.07
C GLY A 291 -2.09 -5.73 12.46
N PHE A 292 -2.05 -5.14 11.27
CA PHE A 292 -3.21 -4.87 10.43
C PHE A 292 -3.04 -5.66 9.14
N LEU A 293 -4.06 -6.37 8.68
CA LEU A 293 -4.04 -7.10 7.40
C LEU A 293 -2.73 -7.91 7.23
N PRO A 294 -2.68 -9.14 7.76
CA PRO A 294 -1.52 -9.84 8.41
C PRO A 294 -0.20 -9.11 8.79
N ASN A 295 -0.05 -7.80 8.59
CA ASN A 295 1.22 -7.10 8.72
C ASN A 295 1.43 -6.55 10.15
N GLY A 296 2.45 -7.04 10.84
CA GLY A 296 2.85 -6.60 12.18
C GLY A 296 3.14 -5.10 12.23
N PHE A 297 2.58 -4.39 13.22
CA PHE A 297 2.62 -2.93 13.30
C PHE A 297 4.02 -2.43 13.68
N LEU A 298 4.68 -1.68 12.79
CA LEU A 298 6.04 -1.20 12.96
C LEU A 298 6.11 -0.01 13.93
N GLY A 299 7.16 -0.01 14.76
CA GLY A 299 7.53 1.15 15.57
C GLY A 299 8.30 2.20 14.77
N VAL A 300 8.43 3.41 15.30
CA VAL A 300 9.01 4.55 14.56
C VAL A 300 10.43 4.29 14.04
N ARG A 301 11.24 3.52 14.78
CA ARG A 301 12.60 3.19 14.36
C ARG A 301 12.58 2.15 13.25
N GLU A 302 11.75 1.12 13.41
CA GLU A 302 11.53 0.09 12.41
C GLU A 302 11.03 0.69 11.10
N ILE A 303 10.05 1.59 11.13
CA ILE A 303 9.57 2.34 9.95
C ILE A 303 10.73 2.98 9.19
N ARG A 304 11.59 3.72 9.90
CA ARG A 304 12.73 4.41 9.29
C ARG A 304 13.77 3.43 8.76
N ASP A 305 14.09 2.39 9.52
CA ASP A 305 15.15 1.45 9.18
C ASP A 305 14.73 0.57 8.00
N THR A 306 13.46 0.15 7.94
CA THR A 306 12.84 -0.49 6.78
C THR A 306 12.88 0.43 5.56
N TRP A 307 12.47 1.69 5.70
CA TRP A 307 12.50 2.65 4.60
C TRP A 307 13.91 2.83 4.01
N ARG A 308 14.94 2.93 4.87
CA ARG A 308 16.34 3.02 4.42
C ARG A 308 16.82 1.77 3.71
N MET A 309 16.43 0.61 4.22
CA MET A 309 16.80 -0.67 3.61
C MET A 309 16.17 -0.81 2.22
N LEU A 310 14.87 -0.51 2.07
CA LEU A 310 14.18 -0.55 0.79
C LEU A 310 14.76 0.47 -0.20
N CYS A 311 15.10 1.67 0.28
CA CYS A 311 15.79 2.66 -0.54
C CYS A 311 17.19 2.22 -0.98
N GLY A 312 17.95 1.54 -0.11
CA GLY A 312 19.25 0.99 -0.49
C GLY A 312 19.15 -0.11 -1.55
N ILE A 313 18.07 -0.90 -1.53
CA ILE A 313 17.81 -1.91 -2.58
C ILE A 313 17.42 -1.22 -3.89
N ASP A 314 16.55 -0.22 -3.85
CA ASP A 314 16.15 0.55 -5.04
C ASP A 314 17.34 1.24 -5.71
N ASP A 315 18.29 1.75 -4.91
CA ASP A 315 19.54 2.31 -5.41
C ASP A 315 20.40 1.30 -6.18
N GLU A 316 20.31 0.00 -5.88
CA GLU A 316 21.06 -1.08 -6.54
C GLU A 316 20.37 -1.58 -7.83
N LEU A 317 19.09 -1.28 -8.04
CA LEU A 317 18.37 -1.69 -9.23
C LEU A 317 18.74 -0.80 -10.44
N GLU A 318 19.14 -1.43 -11.55
CA GLU A 318 19.59 -0.74 -12.77
C GLU A 318 18.44 -0.03 -13.54
N ASP A 319 17.19 -0.44 -13.32
CA ASP A 319 15.99 0.11 -13.94
C ASP A 319 15.02 0.61 -12.85
N ARG A 320 15.26 1.83 -12.35
CA ARG A 320 14.50 2.46 -11.26
C ARG A 320 13.06 2.85 -11.61
N GLY A 321 12.55 2.42 -12.78
CA GLY A 321 11.24 2.86 -13.26
C GLY A 321 11.13 4.39 -13.42
N GLU A 322 12.27 5.09 -13.55
CA GLU A 322 12.37 6.54 -13.43
C GLU A 322 11.36 7.27 -14.35
N GLY A 323 10.39 7.95 -13.75
CA GLY A 323 9.29 8.63 -14.45
C GLY A 323 8.00 7.82 -14.63
N SER A 324 7.90 6.65 -13.99
CA SER A 324 6.65 5.89 -13.88
C SER A 324 5.79 6.40 -12.71
N ASP A 325 4.59 5.85 -12.50
CA ASP A 325 3.77 6.23 -11.35
C ASP A 325 4.42 5.62 -10.10
N PRO A 326 4.83 6.42 -9.09
CA PRO A 326 5.51 5.89 -7.90
C PRO A 326 4.68 4.88 -7.10
N ARG A 327 3.39 4.74 -7.41
CA ARG A 327 2.47 3.77 -6.80
C ARG A 327 2.39 2.45 -7.55
N THR A 328 3.09 2.34 -8.67
CA THR A 328 3.21 1.15 -9.51
C THR A 328 4.65 0.63 -9.59
N GLU A 329 5.58 1.32 -8.93
CA GLU A 329 6.97 0.89 -8.79
C GLU A 329 7.08 -0.22 -7.74
N TRP A 330 8.22 -0.90 -7.73
CA TRP A 330 8.56 -1.86 -6.69
C TRP A 330 8.72 -1.16 -5.33
N TRP A 331 9.43 -0.03 -5.33
CA TRP A 331 9.60 0.84 -4.19
C TRP A 331 9.68 2.30 -4.64
N ASP A 332 9.25 3.21 -3.78
CA ASP A 332 9.44 4.64 -3.96
C ASP A 332 9.67 5.32 -2.59
N GLY A 333 10.57 6.30 -2.57
CA GLY A 333 10.98 6.97 -1.34
C GLY A 333 9.90 7.77 -0.63
N ARG A 334 8.76 8.07 -1.28
CA ARG A 334 7.60 8.73 -0.65
C ARG A 334 6.73 7.80 0.18
N MET A 335 6.96 6.50 0.11
CA MET A 335 6.17 5.49 0.81
C MET A 335 6.65 5.31 2.25
N ILE A 336 5.73 5.39 3.21
CA ILE A 336 6.04 5.21 4.64
C ILE A 336 5.61 3.80 5.05
N PRO A 337 6.54 2.84 5.22
CA PRO A 337 6.19 1.50 5.65
C PRO A 337 5.74 1.58 7.11
N PHE A 338 4.63 0.95 7.47
CA PHE A 338 4.13 0.93 8.85
C PHE A 338 3.65 -0.46 9.29
N GLY A 339 3.56 -1.42 8.38
CA GLY A 339 3.32 -2.82 8.68
C GLY A 339 4.32 -3.70 7.94
N SER A 340 4.64 -4.87 8.48
CA SER A 340 5.45 -5.89 7.79
C SER A 340 4.89 -7.29 8.02
N ASP A 341 4.86 -8.11 6.97
CA ASP A 341 4.49 -9.52 7.05
C ASP A 341 5.66 -10.44 7.47
N GLY A 342 6.85 -9.88 7.65
CA GLY A 342 8.08 -10.62 7.96
C GLY A 342 8.74 -11.32 6.79
N SER A 343 8.17 -11.25 5.59
CA SER A 343 8.64 -11.94 4.37
C SER A 343 9.04 -10.98 3.25
N GLY A 344 9.01 -9.66 3.51
CA GLY A 344 9.45 -8.63 2.58
C GLY A 344 8.33 -7.70 2.10
N ASN A 345 7.07 -8.06 2.34
CA ASN A 345 5.94 -7.19 2.04
C ASN A 345 5.65 -6.25 3.21
N HIS A 346 5.12 -5.08 2.87
CA HIS A 346 4.86 -4.02 3.82
C HIS A 346 3.52 -3.36 3.53
N LEU A 347 2.78 -3.04 4.59
CA LEU A 347 1.77 -1.99 4.49
C LEU A 347 2.47 -0.63 4.48
N VAL A 348 2.07 0.22 3.54
CA VAL A 348 2.64 1.56 3.34
C VAL A 348 1.57 2.63 3.38
N VAL A 349 1.94 3.84 3.79
CA VAL A 349 1.14 5.04 3.56
C VAL A 349 1.87 5.94 2.57
N ASP A 350 1.20 6.35 1.50
CA ASP A 350 1.73 7.35 0.58
C ASP A 350 1.79 8.71 1.31
N SER A 351 2.97 9.32 1.43
CA SER A 351 3.12 10.57 2.17
C SER A 351 2.37 11.76 1.55
N VAL A 352 2.07 11.71 0.25
CA VAL A 352 1.37 12.73 -0.52
C VAL A 352 -0.13 12.43 -0.58
N MET A 353 -0.50 11.23 -1.05
CA MET A 353 -1.90 10.82 -1.25
C MET A 353 -2.59 10.35 0.04
N ARG A 354 -1.80 9.91 1.03
CA ARG A 354 -2.20 9.50 2.39
C ARG A 354 -3.05 8.24 2.50
N ASP A 355 -3.38 7.60 1.39
CA ASP A 355 -4.03 6.30 1.40
C ASP A 355 -3.03 5.19 1.70
N VAL A 356 -3.58 4.06 2.14
CA VAL A 356 -2.84 2.86 2.53
C VAL A 356 -2.70 1.97 1.31
N GLY A 357 -1.48 1.48 1.09
CA GLY A 357 -1.16 0.45 0.12
C GLY A 357 -0.43 -0.73 0.76
N GLU A 358 -0.08 -1.68 -0.08
CA GLU A 358 0.77 -2.82 0.21
C GLU A 358 1.85 -2.92 -0.87
N THR A 359 3.07 -3.27 -0.46
CA THR A 359 4.15 -3.62 -1.38
C THR A 359 4.08 -5.11 -1.69
N ASP A 360 4.51 -5.48 -2.89
CA ASP A 360 4.82 -6.86 -3.26
C ASP A 360 6.33 -6.93 -3.54
N HIS A 361 7.06 -7.67 -2.71
CA HIS A 361 8.53 -7.76 -2.83
C HIS A 361 8.98 -8.44 -4.14
N GLU A 362 8.11 -9.21 -4.80
CA GLU A 362 8.35 -9.80 -6.11
C GLU A 362 7.69 -9.02 -7.27
N GLY A 363 7.00 -7.92 -6.95
CA GLY A 363 6.09 -7.27 -7.88
C GLY A 363 6.03 -5.74 -7.72
N GLN A 364 4.82 -5.22 -7.80
CA GLN A 364 4.55 -3.79 -7.76
C GLN A 364 3.66 -3.45 -6.57
N MET A 365 3.73 -2.22 -6.12
CA MET A 365 2.81 -1.72 -5.11
C MET A 365 1.35 -1.73 -5.58
N SER A 366 0.45 -1.95 -4.62
CA SER A 366 -1.00 -1.89 -4.78
C SER A 366 -1.59 -0.98 -3.71
N PHE A 367 -2.56 -0.14 -4.08
CA PHE A 367 -3.28 0.74 -3.14
C PHE A 367 -4.70 0.28 -2.85
N THR A 368 -4.87 -1.03 -2.91
CA THR A 368 -6.08 -1.72 -2.52
C THR A 368 -5.73 -2.93 -1.64
N PRO A 369 -5.10 -2.72 -0.47
CA PRO A 369 -4.77 -3.82 0.41
C PRO A 369 -6.04 -4.54 0.84
N GLY A 370 -6.07 -5.87 0.69
CA GLY A 370 -7.32 -6.62 0.89
C GLY A 370 -8.34 -6.46 -0.24
N GLY A 371 -7.95 -5.95 -1.41
CA GLY A 371 -8.83 -5.73 -2.56
C GLY A 371 -9.72 -4.49 -2.44
N VAL A 372 -9.50 -3.63 -1.45
CA VAL A 372 -10.33 -2.43 -1.21
C VAL A 372 -9.48 -1.17 -0.99
N PRO A 373 -9.92 0.00 -1.48
CA PRO A 373 -9.20 1.25 -1.26
C PRO A 373 -9.34 1.73 0.20
N ILE A 374 -8.23 1.97 0.88
CA ILE A 374 -8.21 2.46 2.26
C ILE A 374 -7.60 3.86 2.31
N ARG A 375 -8.45 4.89 2.43
CA ARG A 375 -8.08 6.28 2.16
C ARG A 375 -7.20 6.98 3.20
N SER A 376 -6.89 6.32 4.32
CA SER A 376 -6.06 6.87 5.39
C SER A 376 -5.71 5.80 6.43
N HIS A 377 -4.68 6.01 7.23
CA HIS A 377 -4.38 5.17 8.40
C HIS A 377 -5.54 5.18 9.40
N TYR A 378 -6.23 6.31 9.57
CA TYR A 378 -7.45 6.38 10.36
C TYR A 378 -8.56 5.49 9.81
N ALA A 379 -8.74 5.46 8.48
CA ALA A 379 -9.74 4.61 7.84
C ALA A 379 -9.40 3.13 8.04
N LEU A 380 -8.13 2.75 7.98
CA LEU A 380 -7.66 1.40 8.32
C LEU A 380 -8.02 1.05 9.76
N LEU A 381 -7.63 1.88 10.74
CA LEU A 381 -7.95 1.65 12.16
C LEU A 381 -9.45 1.50 12.41
N LYS A 382 -10.28 2.32 11.75
CA LYS A 382 -11.72 2.24 11.85
C LYS A 382 -12.24 0.92 11.25
N ALA A 383 -11.80 0.55 10.05
CA ALA A 383 -12.23 -0.66 9.38
C ALA A 383 -11.85 -1.91 10.17
N VAL A 384 -10.64 -1.96 10.74
CA VAL A 384 -10.17 -3.04 11.62
C VAL A 384 -11.02 -3.12 12.90
N ALA A 385 -11.29 -1.97 13.55
CA ALA A 385 -12.13 -1.93 14.73
C ALA A 385 -13.57 -2.39 14.44
N ASP A 386 -14.14 -1.99 13.29
CA ASP A 386 -15.46 -2.42 12.85
C ASP A 386 -15.48 -3.93 12.59
N ALA A 387 -14.53 -4.46 11.82
CA ALA A 387 -14.43 -5.89 11.51
C ALA A 387 -14.33 -6.75 12.77
N MET A 388 -13.50 -6.34 13.75
CA MET A 388 -13.38 -7.03 15.04
C MET A 388 -14.70 -7.01 15.83
N GLU A 389 -15.38 -5.87 15.91
CA GLU A 389 -16.61 -5.74 16.71
C GLU A 389 -17.84 -6.40 16.07
N THR A 390 -17.85 -6.58 14.75
CA THR A 390 -19.02 -7.12 14.01
C THR A 390 -18.78 -8.51 13.42
N ASP A 391 -17.66 -9.17 13.71
CA ASP A 391 -17.23 -10.40 13.02
C ASP A 391 -17.19 -10.24 11.47
N GLY A 392 -16.85 -9.02 11.03
CA GLY A 392 -16.79 -8.63 9.63
C GLY A 392 -15.41 -8.83 9.01
N ALA A 393 -15.15 -8.19 7.87
CA ALA A 393 -13.86 -8.23 7.19
C ALA A 393 -13.44 -6.82 6.70
N VAL A 394 -12.14 -6.64 6.51
CA VAL A 394 -11.55 -5.49 5.80
C VAL A 394 -11.14 -5.95 4.41
N GLY A 395 -12.02 -5.72 3.43
CA GLY A 395 -11.86 -6.37 2.13
C GLY A 395 -12.00 -7.88 2.28
N TYR A 396 -11.04 -8.65 1.76
CA TYR A 396 -11.01 -10.10 1.96
C TYR A 396 -10.33 -10.54 3.28
N TRP A 397 -9.85 -9.63 4.13
CA TRP A 397 -9.19 -9.99 5.39
C TRP A 397 -10.18 -10.01 6.57
N LYS A 398 -10.42 -11.19 7.14
CA LYS A 398 -11.26 -11.35 8.34
C LYS A 398 -10.40 -11.58 9.59
N PRO A 399 -10.57 -10.78 10.66
CA PRO A 399 -9.87 -11.05 11.92
C PRO A 399 -10.43 -12.32 12.58
N GLY A 400 -9.54 -13.24 12.92
CA GLY A 400 -9.80 -14.46 13.68
C GLY A 400 -9.08 -14.47 15.02
N VAL A 401 -9.36 -15.46 15.86
CA VAL A 401 -8.60 -15.70 17.10
C VAL A 401 -8.22 -17.16 17.20
N THR A 402 -6.91 -17.41 17.34
CA THR A 402 -6.35 -18.74 17.56
C THR A 402 -5.48 -18.68 18.80
N GLU A 403 -5.79 -19.50 19.82
CA GLU A 403 -5.03 -19.57 21.08
C GLU A 403 -4.83 -18.22 21.82
N GLY A 404 -5.77 -17.29 21.64
CA GLY A 404 -5.69 -15.95 22.24
C GLY A 404 -4.79 -14.98 21.47
N GLU A 405 -4.35 -15.36 20.27
CA GLU A 405 -3.68 -14.52 19.28
C GLU A 405 -4.68 -14.09 18.20
N LEU A 406 -4.55 -12.85 17.73
CA LEU A 406 -5.25 -12.34 16.55
C LEU A 406 -4.60 -12.96 15.31
N ASP A 407 -5.43 -13.56 14.47
CA ASP A 407 -5.05 -14.04 13.15
C ASP A 407 -5.87 -13.31 12.07
N TRP A 408 -5.47 -13.43 10.81
CA TRP A 408 -6.15 -12.84 9.66
C TRP A 408 -6.40 -13.89 8.58
N ASP A 409 -7.66 -14.27 8.42
CA ASP A 409 -8.08 -15.23 7.41
C ASP A 409 -8.50 -14.52 6.12
N VAL A 410 -8.25 -15.16 4.98
CA VAL A 410 -8.80 -14.73 3.69
C VAL A 410 -10.21 -15.30 3.55
N VAL A 411 -11.20 -14.43 3.38
CA VAL A 411 -12.57 -14.81 3.03
C VAL A 411 -12.75 -14.79 1.51
N ASN A 412 -13.10 -15.94 0.93
CA ASN A 412 -13.39 -16.12 -0.49
C ASN A 412 -14.78 -15.63 -0.88
#